data_AF-A0A964CXP0-F1
#
_entry.id   AF-A0A964CXP0-F1
#
_cell.length_a   1.000
_cell.length_b   1.000
_cell.length_c   1.000
_cell.angle_alpha   90.00
_cell.angle_beta   90.00
_cell.angle_gamma   90.00
#
_symmetry.space_group_name_H-M   'P 1'
#
loop_
_entity.id
_entity.type
_entity.pdbx_description
1 polymer ?
#
loop_
_entity_poly.entity_id
_entity_poly.type
_entity_poly.pdbx_seq_one_letter_code
_entity_poly.pdbx_strand_id
1 'polypeptide(L)'
;MTENMNENLVMAFRYGDSAIAPVPIAILAEKRSSYHTDKDLSDVQQPITSAPPEVRQIIERVLELEKDKLYMRVPRYISDDILKIIKEAVL
;
A
#
# COMPACT_ATOMS: atom_id res chain seq x y z
N MET A 1 -53.42 7.39 -21.84
CA MET A 1 -52.27 8.22 -21.47
C MET A 1 -51.89 7.89 -20.04
N THR A 2 -50.85 7.08 -19.85
CA THR A 2 -49.86 7.16 -18.76
C THR A 2 -48.85 6.05 -19.01
N GLU A 3 -47.74 6.43 -19.64
CA GLU A 3 -46.66 5.54 -20.04
C GLU A 3 -45.81 5.09 -18.85
N ASN A 4 -45.57 3.78 -18.83
CA ASN A 4 -44.34 3.07 -18.48
C ASN A 4 -43.52 3.50 -17.26
N MET A 5 -43.64 2.67 -16.23
CA MET A 5 -42.60 2.42 -15.24
C MET A 5 -41.47 1.60 -15.86
N ASN A 6 -40.33 2.23 -16.07
CA ASN A 6 -39.01 1.61 -16.06
C ASN A 6 -38.05 2.76 -16.24
N GLU A 7 -37.15 3.02 -15.29
CA GLU A 7 -35.72 3.20 -15.58
C GLU A 7 -34.91 2.90 -14.32
N ASN A 8 -33.90 2.06 -14.52
CA ASN A 8 -33.00 1.53 -13.51
C ASN A 8 -32.24 2.64 -12.78
N LEU A 9 -32.13 2.52 -11.45
CA LEU A 9 -31.21 3.29 -10.63
C LEU A 9 -29.77 2.85 -10.94
N VAL A 10 -29.23 3.27 -12.08
CA VAL A 10 -27.79 3.34 -12.32
C VAL A 10 -27.39 4.74 -11.88
N MET A 11 -26.92 4.87 -10.63
CA MET A 11 -26.13 6.01 -10.18
C MET A 11 -24.82 6.03 -10.99
N ALA A 12 -24.89 6.51 -12.22
CA ALA A 12 -23.72 6.97 -12.92
C ALA A 12 -23.23 8.18 -12.13
N PHE A 13 -22.15 8.01 -11.36
CA PHE A 13 -21.36 9.13 -10.85
C PHE A 13 -20.83 9.90 -12.06
N ARG A 14 -21.66 10.79 -12.59
CA ARG A 14 -21.27 11.75 -13.61
C ARG A 14 -20.46 12.80 -12.88
N TYR A 15 -19.14 12.66 -12.92
CA TYR A 15 -18.28 13.81 -12.75
C TYR A 15 -18.70 14.80 -13.84
N GLY A 16 -19.48 15.80 -13.44
CA GLY A 16 -19.81 16.90 -14.32
C GLY A 16 -18.51 17.49 -14.85
N ASP A 17 -18.52 17.81 -16.13
CA ASP A 17 -17.47 18.48 -16.90
C ASP A 17 -17.31 19.93 -16.41
N SER A 18 -17.17 20.09 -15.10
CA SER A 18 -17.06 21.34 -14.39
C SER A 18 -15.59 21.73 -14.41
N ALA A 19 -15.23 22.43 -15.49
CA ALA A 19 -14.10 23.34 -15.57
C ALA A 19 -12.78 22.80 -15.00
N ILE A 20 -11.89 22.40 -15.91
CA ILE A 20 -10.44 22.39 -15.67
C ILE A 20 -10.00 23.86 -15.47
N ALA A 21 -10.46 24.51 -14.41
CA ALA A 21 -9.86 25.70 -13.88
C ALA A 21 -8.55 25.23 -13.21
N PRO A 22 -7.38 25.75 -13.60
CA PRO A 22 -6.16 25.46 -12.87
C PRO A 22 -6.38 25.94 -11.43
N VAL A 23 -6.51 25.00 -10.50
CA VAL A 23 -6.56 25.30 -9.07
C VAL A 23 -5.25 26.05 -8.77
N PRO A 24 -5.29 27.31 -8.30
CA PRO A 24 -4.07 28.03 -7.99
C PRO A 24 -3.31 27.23 -6.94
N ILE A 25 -2.04 26.91 -7.23
CA ILE A 25 -1.15 26.13 -6.35
C ILE A 25 -1.09 26.72 -4.93
N ALA A 26 -1.34 28.03 -4.79
CA ALA A 26 -1.42 28.72 -3.52
C ALA A 26 -2.56 28.24 -2.58
N ILE A 27 -3.59 27.57 -3.10
CA ILE A 27 -4.71 27.00 -2.31
C ILE A 27 -4.43 25.54 -1.91
N LEU A 28 -3.27 24.97 -2.31
CA LEU A 28 -2.80 23.71 -1.76
C LEU A 28 -2.20 23.97 -0.37
N ALA A 29 -3.04 23.90 0.66
CA ALA A 29 -2.71 23.82 2.08
C ALA A 29 -1.31 24.38 2.47
N GLU A 30 -1.27 25.61 2.98
CA GLU A 30 -0.06 26.31 3.46
C GLU A 30 0.76 25.55 4.52
N LYS A 31 0.27 24.42 5.04
CA LYS A 31 1.04 23.52 5.89
C LYS A 31 1.37 22.24 5.13
N ARG A 32 2.62 22.15 4.66
CA ARG A 32 3.24 20.84 4.43
C ARG A 32 3.08 20.01 5.70
N SER A 33 2.76 18.73 5.53
CA SER A 33 2.67 17.77 6.62
C SER A 33 3.88 17.91 7.55
N SER A 34 3.65 17.96 8.87
CA SER A 34 4.74 17.97 9.86
C SER A 34 5.52 16.65 9.91
N TYR A 35 5.03 15.60 9.24
CA TYR A 35 5.82 14.40 9.00
C TYR A 35 6.97 14.77 8.06
N HIS A 36 8.20 14.66 8.54
CA HIS A 36 9.42 14.95 7.78
C HIS A 36 9.38 14.14 6.47
N THR A 37 9.15 14.84 5.36
CA THR A 37 8.93 14.24 4.02
C THR A 37 10.23 14.15 3.22
N ASP A 38 11.38 14.40 3.84
CA ASP A 38 12.69 14.20 3.21
C ASP A 38 13.20 12.77 3.45
N LYS A 39 12.36 11.78 3.18
CA LYS A 39 12.83 10.40 2.96
C LYS A 39 12.58 10.08 1.51
N ASP A 40 13.66 9.82 0.78
CA ASP A 40 13.54 9.37 -0.60
C ASP A 40 12.78 8.04 -0.60
N LEU A 41 11.98 7.79 -1.64
CA LEU A 41 11.25 6.52 -1.77
C LEU A 41 12.20 5.31 -1.79
N SER A 42 13.49 5.52 -2.06
CA SER A 42 14.52 4.50 -1.90
C SER A 42 14.72 4.06 -0.45
N ASP A 43 14.50 4.95 0.53
CA ASP A 43 14.74 4.67 1.95
C ASP A 43 13.80 3.60 2.48
N VAL A 44 12.57 3.53 1.94
CA VAL A 44 11.62 2.48 2.33
C VAL A 44 11.95 1.11 1.72
N GLN A 45 12.76 1.08 0.66
CA GLN A 45 13.23 -0.16 0.03
C GLN A 45 14.55 -0.67 0.62
N GLN A 46 15.25 0.12 1.43
CA GLN A 46 16.40 -0.37 2.18
C GLN A 46 15.94 -1.13 3.43
N PRO A 47 16.55 -2.29 3.76
CA PRO A 47 17.75 -2.86 3.16
C PRO A 47 17.51 -3.85 2.01
N ILE A 48 16.27 -4.08 1.54
CA ILE A 48 15.93 -5.10 0.52
C ILE A 48 16.80 -4.94 -0.74
N THR A 49 17.01 -3.69 -1.18
CA THR A 49 17.78 -3.38 -2.39
C THR A 49 19.30 -3.43 -2.21
N SER A 50 19.82 -3.30 -0.97
CA SER A 50 21.27 -3.34 -0.69
C SER A 50 21.75 -4.64 -0.07
N ALA A 51 20.83 -5.49 0.42
CA ALA A 51 21.16 -6.74 1.08
C ALA A 51 21.78 -7.76 0.11
N PRO A 52 22.69 -8.63 0.59
CA PRO A 52 23.17 -9.80 -0.16
C PRO A 52 22.01 -10.70 -0.60
N PRO A 53 22.18 -11.50 -1.67
CA PRO A 53 21.10 -12.32 -2.23
C PRO A 53 20.42 -13.25 -1.21
N GLU A 54 21.18 -13.91 -0.34
CA GLU A 54 20.60 -14.81 0.67
C GLU A 54 19.76 -14.03 1.69
N VAL A 55 20.27 -12.90 2.16
CA VAL A 55 19.59 -12.02 3.12
C VAL A 55 18.34 -11.40 2.50
N ARG A 56 18.41 -10.99 1.22
CA ARG A 56 17.27 -10.46 0.49
C ARG A 56 16.14 -11.50 0.38
N GLN A 57 16.47 -12.75 0.06
CA GLN A 57 15.49 -13.84 0.02
C GLN A 57 14.82 -14.07 1.38
N ILE A 58 15.58 -13.98 2.47
CA ILE A 58 15.02 -14.07 3.84
C ILE A 58 14.02 -12.92 4.04
N ILE A 59 14.41 -11.67 3.75
CA ILE A 59 13.54 -10.51 3.96
C ILE A 59 12.24 -10.64 3.15
N GLU A 60 12.33 -10.98 1.86
CA GLU A 60 11.16 -11.14 1.00
C GLU A 60 10.19 -12.22 1.52
N ARG A 61 10.70 -13.39 1.93
CA ARG A 61 9.87 -14.48 2.48
C ARG A 61 9.24 -14.13 3.84
N VAL A 62 9.95 -13.36 4.68
CA VAL A 62 9.39 -12.88 5.95
C VAL A 62 8.28 -11.85 5.71
N LEU A 63 8.45 -10.92 4.77
CA LEU A 63 7.42 -9.94 4.41
C LEU A 63 6.16 -10.61 3.86
N GLU A 64 6.31 -11.66 3.05
CA GLU A 64 5.18 -12.47 2.58
C GLU A 64 4.44 -13.13 3.75
N LEU A 65 5.17 -13.75 4.68
CA LEU A 65 4.60 -14.37 5.88
C LEU A 65 3.84 -13.37 6.75
N GLU A 66 4.39 -12.17 6.97
CA GLU A 66 3.75 -11.12 7.75
C GLU A 66 2.49 -10.60 7.07
N LYS A 67 2.55 -10.37 5.75
CA LYS A 67 1.40 -9.98 4.93
C LYS A 67 0.27 -11.01 5.05
N ASP A 68 0.61 -12.28 4.98
CA ASP A 68 -0.36 -13.38 5.07
C ASP A 68 -1.01 -13.47 6.46
N LYS A 69 -0.33 -13.00 7.53
CA LYS A 69 -0.85 -13.00 8.90
C LYS A 69 -1.38 -11.64 9.35
N LEU A 70 -1.43 -10.63 8.48
CA LEU A 70 -1.86 -9.26 8.83
C LEU A 70 -3.29 -9.19 9.40
N TYR A 71 -4.15 -10.15 9.05
CA TYR A 71 -5.50 -10.26 9.61
C TYR A 71 -5.53 -10.76 11.06
N MET A 72 -4.42 -11.34 11.56
CA MET A 72 -4.31 -11.84 12.92
C MET A 72 -3.82 -10.72 13.85
N ARG A 73 -4.57 -10.45 14.93
CA ARG A 73 -4.12 -9.50 15.97
C ARG A 73 -2.79 -9.93 16.64
N VAL A 74 -2.58 -11.24 16.78
CA VAL A 74 -1.34 -11.83 17.28
C VAL A 74 -0.97 -13.00 16.36
N PRO A 75 0.01 -12.83 15.46
CA PRO A 75 0.47 -13.89 14.58
C PRO A 75 1.02 -15.07 15.38
N ARG A 76 0.40 -16.24 15.26
CA ARG A 76 0.89 -17.46 15.91
C ARG A 76 2.07 -18.05 15.14
N TYR A 77 3.04 -18.57 15.88
CA TYR A 77 4.22 -19.29 15.37
C TYR A 77 5.13 -18.50 14.40
N ILE A 78 5.01 -17.17 14.37
CA ILE A 78 5.78 -16.33 13.45
C ILE A 78 7.30 -16.51 13.66
N SER A 79 7.75 -16.65 14.90
CA SER A 79 9.17 -16.86 15.21
C SER A 79 9.70 -18.18 14.66
N ASP A 80 8.90 -19.26 14.76
CA ASP A 80 9.28 -20.58 14.26
C ASP A 80 9.33 -20.59 12.73
N ASP A 81 8.36 -19.95 12.08
CA ASP A 81 8.30 -19.77 10.64
C ASP A 81 9.51 -18.95 10.12
N ILE A 82 9.88 -17.85 10.80
CA ILE A 82 11.06 -17.05 10.46
C ILE A 82 12.35 -17.88 10.64
N LEU A 83 12.48 -18.62 11.73
CA LEU A 83 13.65 -19.48 11.96
C LEU A 83 13.79 -20.56 10.89
N LYS A 84 12.67 -21.10 10.41
CA LYS A 84 12.65 -22.05 9.30
C LYS A 84 13.12 -21.38 8.00
N ILE A 85 12.62 -20.19 7.68
CA ILE A 85 13.05 -19.41 6.50
C ILE A 85 14.56 -19.16 6.53
N ILE A 86 15.10 -18.73 7.67
CA ILE A 86 16.54 -18.46 7.82
C ILE A 86 17.36 -19.74 7.61
N LYS A 87 16.93 -20.86 8.22
CA LYS A 87 17.62 -22.15 8.05
C LYS A 87 17.63 -22.59 6.59
N GLU A 88 16.51 -22.48 5.88
CA GLU A 88 16.41 -22.86 4.46
C GLU A 88 17.26 -21.97 3.53
N ALA A 89 17.51 -20.72 3.90
CA ALA A 89 18.27 -19.79 3.06
C ALA A 89 19.80 -19.87 3.28
N VAL A 90 20.24 -20.46 4.40
CA VAL A 90 21.66 -20.50 4.80
C VAL A 90 22.25 -21.92 4.77
N LEU A 91 21.41 -22.96 4.85
CA LEU A 91 21.79 -24.38 4.71
C LEU A 91 21.73 -24.85 3.26
#